data_AF-A0A743APM5-F1
#
_entry.id   AF-A0A743APM5-F1
#
_cell.length_a   1.000
_cell.length_b   1.000
_cell.length_c   1.000
_cell.angle_alpha   90.00
_cell.angle_beta   90.00
_cell.angle_gamma   90.00
#
_symmetry.space_group_name_H-M   'P 1'
#
loop_
_entity.id
_entity.type
_entity.pdbx_description
1 polymer ?
#
loop_
_entity_poly.entity_id
_entity_poly.type
_entity_poly.pdbx_seq_one_letter_code
_entity_poly.pdbx_strand_id
1 'polypeptide(L)'
;MPVSQELINIIFSEICKKPPLKPNNYAITLLFKDVNYSFENGGFHPVEIRLISRNDEWCFDYITDFKYMGIDPELEKEIDISWSQRYVFLSYAGDLPPGEGCDIFALWQRNFAHYHFLNIYTPTVIWES
;
A
#
# COMPACT_ATOMS: atom_id res chain seq x y z
N MET A 1 -13.36 -5.66 -1.48
CA MET A 1 -12.46 -5.67 -0.30
C MET A 1 -12.89 -4.56 0.65
N PRO A 2 -13.33 -4.87 1.88
CA PRO A 2 -13.71 -3.86 2.86
C PRO A 2 -12.48 -3.15 3.41
N VAL A 3 -12.39 -1.83 3.20
CA VAL A 3 -11.30 -0.98 3.71
C VAL A 3 -11.66 -0.44 5.07
N SER A 4 -10.77 -0.57 6.06
CA SER A 4 -11.02 0.00 7.39
C SER A 4 -11.02 1.53 7.37
N GLN A 5 -11.85 2.13 8.24
CA GLN A 5 -11.85 3.58 8.42
C GLN A 5 -10.49 4.10 8.91
N GLU A 6 -9.75 3.29 9.68
CA GLU A 6 -8.41 3.62 10.16
C GLU A 6 -7.42 3.80 9.00
N LEU A 7 -7.41 2.87 8.03
CA LEU A 7 -6.56 2.98 6.85
C LEU A 7 -6.91 4.22 6.02
N ILE A 8 -8.21 4.51 5.85
CA ILE A 8 -8.67 5.73 5.17
C ILE A 8 -8.15 6.98 5.87
N ASN A 9 -8.21 7.02 7.20
CA ASN A 9 -7.75 8.17 7.99
C ASN A 9 -6.24 8.37 7.87
N ILE A 10 -5.45 7.28 7.89
CA ILE A 10 -3.99 7.34 7.68
C ILE A 10 -3.68 7.93 6.32
N ILE A 11 -4.29 7.39 5.25
CA ILE A 11 -4.06 7.86 3.88
C ILE A 11 -4.44 9.33 3.74
N PHE A 12 -5.62 9.72 4.23
CA PHE A 12 -6.09 11.10 4.18
C PHE A 12 -5.15 12.05 4.93
N SER A 13 -4.70 11.68 6.13
CA SER A 13 -3.72 12.45 6.91
C SER A 13 -2.43 12.67 6.13
N GLU A 14 -1.84 11.63 5.52
CA GLU A 14 -0.60 11.77 4.76
C GLU A 14 -0.77 12.62 3.49
N ILE A 15 -1.89 12.48 2.79
CA ILE A 15 -2.24 13.31 1.62
C ILE A 15 -2.35 14.78 2.03
N CYS A 16 -3.06 15.10 3.12
CA CYS A 16 -3.25 16.46 3.58
C CYS A 16 -1.94 17.16 3.99
N LYS A 17 -0.94 16.42 4.48
CA LYS A 17 0.39 16.98 4.80
C LYS A 17 1.14 17.47 3.56
N LYS A 18 0.83 16.94 2.38
CA LYS A 18 1.53 17.26 1.13
C LYS A 18 0.54 17.46 -0.01
N PRO A 19 -0.16 18.60 -0.06
CA PRO A 19 -1.15 18.88 -1.11
C PRO A 19 -0.51 18.97 -2.51
N PRO A 20 -1.31 18.81 -3.58
CA PRO A 20 -0.79 18.86 -4.94
C PRO A 20 -0.32 20.27 -5.32
N LEU A 21 0.77 20.36 -6.08
CA LEU A 21 1.30 21.62 -6.59
C LEU A 21 0.63 22.07 -7.90
N LYS A 22 0.02 21.14 -8.63
CA LYS A 22 -0.63 21.37 -9.92
C LYS A 22 -2.10 20.93 -9.86
N PRO A 23 -3.00 21.56 -10.64
CA PRO A 23 -4.35 21.06 -10.81
C PRO A 23 -4.38 19.78 -11.67
N ASN A 24 -5.56 19.16 -11.78
CA ASN A 24 -5.84 18.03 -12.68
C ASN A 24 -5.04 16.75 -12.42
N ASN A 25 -4.67 16.47 -11.17
CA ASN A 25 -4.02 15.20 -10.84
C ASN A 25 -5.00 14.04 -11.06
N TYR A 26 -4.56 13.02 -11.78
CA TYR A 26 -5.36 11.83 -12.07
C TYR A 26 -5.00 10.64 -11.18
N ALA A 27 -3.85 10.68 -10.49
CA ALA A 27 -3.43 9.64 -9.55
C ALA A 27 -2.64 10.19 -8.37
N ILE A 28 -2.64 9.44 -7.27
CA ILE A 28 -1.82 9.65 -6.08
C ILE A 28 -1.12 8.33 -5.77
N THR A 29 0.19 8.37 -5.58
CA THR A 29 0.97 7.23 -5.09
C THR A 29 1.55 7.58 -3.73
N LEU A 30 1.19 6.80 -2.71
CA LEU A 30 1.77 6.87 -1.37
C LEU A 30 2.77 5.73 -1.19
N LEU A 31 3.98 6.08 -0.77
CA LEU A 31 5.04 5.13 -0.44
C LEU A 31 5.31 5.17 1.06
N PHE A 32 5.27 4.04 1.73
CA PHE A 32 5.61 3.89 3.14
C PHE A 32 6.85 3.02 3.23
N LYS A 33 7.96 3.59 3.70
CA LYS A 33 9.26 2.90 3.76
C LYS A 33 9.84 2.96 5.17
N ASP A 34 10.21 1.81 5.72
CA ASP A 34 11.14 1.76 6.84
C ASP A 34 12.55 2.03 6.30
N VAL A 35 13.22 3.04 6.85
CA VAL A 35 14.58 3.44 6.41
C VAL A 35 15.65 2.41 6.73
N ASN A 36 15.36 1.49 7.66
CA ASN A 36 16.26 0.42 8.04
C ASN A 36 15.96 -0.89 7.30
N TYR A 37 14.91 -0.92 6.47
CA TYR A 37 14.57 -2.12 5.73
C TYR A 37 15.65 -2.45 4.70
N SER A 38 16.27 -3.63 4.85
CA SER A 38 17.29 -4.14 3.93
C SER A 38 17.13 -5.64 3.74
N PHE A 39 17.78 -6.18 2.70
CA PHE A 39 17.79 -7.62 2.48
C PHE A 39 18.48 -8.39 3.61
N GLU A 40 19.58 -7.85 4.13
CA GLU A 40 20.44 -8.50 5.12
C GLU A 40 19.84 -8.45 6.53
N ASN A 41 19.19 -7.34 6.87
CA ASN A 41 18.72 -7.08 8.23
C ASN A 41 17.20 -7.21 8.38
N GLY A 42 16.48 -7.38 7.27
CA GLY A 42 15.03 -7.31 7.25
C GLY A 42 14.56 -5.91 7.69
N GLY A 43 13.46 -5.88 8.42
CA GLY A 43 12.77 -4.66 8.85
C GLY A 43 11.29 -4.73 8.46
N PHE A 44 10.65 -3.59 8.30
CA PHE A 44 9.26 -3.54 7.88
C PHE A 44 9.15 -3.34 6.37
N HIS A 45 8.31 -4.17 5.75
CA HIS A 45 8.10 -4.19 4.31
C HIS A 45 7.70 -2.81 3.76
N PRO A 46 8.29 -2.37 2.64
CA PRO A 46 7.80 -1.21 1.90
C PRO A 46 6.38 -1.45 1.42
N VAL A 47 5.54 -0.42 1.51
CA VAL A 47 4.17 -0.45 1.03
C VAL A 47 3.96 0.67 0.00
N GLU A 48 3.30 0.34 -1.10
CA GLU A 48 2.78 1.29 -2.08
C GLU A 48 1.26 1.26 -2.08
N ILE A 49 0.62 2.43 -2.00
CA ILE A 49 -0.83 2.60 -2.12
C ILE A 49 -1.09 3.57 -3.24
N ARG A 50 -1.86 3.14 -4.23
CA ARG A 50 -2.24 3.99 -5.37
C ARG A 50 -3.72 4.29 -5.36
N LEU A 51 -4.05 5.58 -5.49
CA LEU A 51 -5.39 6.08 -5.72
C LEU A 51 -5.48 6.70 -7.11
N ILE A 52 -6.66 6.59 -7.73
CA ILE A 52 -6.96 7.20 -9.03
C ILE A 52 -8.22 8.05 -8.93
N SER A 53 -8.23 9.17 -9.64
CA SER A 53 -9.40 10.05 -9.74
C SER A 53 -10.39 9.47 -10.76
N ARG A 54 -11.64 9.27 -10.33
CA ARG A 54 -12.76 8.84 -11.18
C ARG A 54 -14.02 9.59 -10.77
N ASN A 55 -14.64 10.29 -11.70
CA ASN A 55 -15.89 11.03 -11.48
C ASN A 55 -15.83 11.97 -10.26
N ASP A 56 -14.76 12.75 -10.15
CA ASP A 56 -14.50 13.67 -9.03
C ASP A 56 -14.32 13.00 -7.65
N GLU A 57 -14.16 11.67 -7.62
CA GLU A 57 -13.86 10.89 -6.41
C GLU A 57 -12.50 10.20 -6.51
N TRP A 58 -11.83 9.99 -5.36
CA TRP A 58 -10.62 9.19 -5.27
C TRP A 58 -10.96 7.75 -4.95
N CYS A 59 -10.55 6.83 -5.81
CA CYS A 59 -10.74 5.39 -5.63
C CYS A 59 -9.41 4.68 -5.45
N PHE A 60 -9.39 3.61 -4.67
CA PHE A 60 -8.25 2.68 -4.65
C PHE A 60 -8.04 2.06 -6.03
N ASP A 61 -6.79 2.08 -6.50
CA ASP A 61 -6.34 1.32 -7.65
C ASP A 61 -5.73 0.00 -7.17
N TYR A 62 -4.67 0.10 -6.36
CA TYR A 62 -4.05 -1.04 -5.69
C TYR A 62 -3.35 -0.66 -4.38
N ILE A 63 -3.04 -1.70 -3.61
CA ILE A 63 -2.15 -1.70 -2.45
C ILE A 63 -1.18 -2.85 -2.63
N THR A 64 0.12 -2.58 -2.55
CA THR A 64 1.16 -3.59 -2.67
C THR A 64 2.11 -3.52 -1.47
N ASP A 65 2.30 -4.65 -0.81
CA ASP A 65 3.29 -4.89 0.22
C ASP A 65 4.46 -5.65 -0.41
N PHE A 66 5.68 -5.15 -0.24
CA PHE A 66 6.85 -5.68 -0.92
C PHE A 66 7.86 -6.30 0.04
N LYS A 67 8.54 -7.36 -0.38
CA LYS A 67 9.67 -7.93 0.36
C LYS A 67 10.84 -8.30 -0.55
N TYR A 68 12.03 -8.43 0.03
CA TYR A 68 13.18 -8.92 -0.71
C TYR A 68 13.11 -10.44 -0.87
N MET A 69 13.42 -10.91 -2.07
CA MET A 69 13.33 -12.32 -2.44
C MET A 69 14.56 -12.77 -3.23
N GLY A 70 14.89 -14.05 -3.13
CA GLY A 70 15.92 -14.69 -3.94
C GLY A 70 17.36 -14.56 -3.40
N ILE A 71 18.30 -15.03 -4.22
CA ILE A 71 19.75 -15.01 -3.92
C ILE A 71 20.36 -13.67 -4.37
N ASP A 72 19.83 -13.08 -5.42
CA ASP A 72 20.11 -11.71 -5.85
C ASP A 72 18.88 -10.87 -5.47
N PRO A 73 18.94 -10.09 -4.38
CA PRO A 73 17.76 -9.62 -3.68
C PRO A 73 17.02 -8.55 -4.47
N GLU A 74 15.91 -8.95 -5.10
CA GLU A 74 14.97 -8.04 -5.74
C GLU A 74 13.75 -7.81 -4.84
N LEU A 75 13.21 -6.60 -4.95
CA LEU A 75 12.00 -6.24 -4.23
C LEU A 75 10.78 -6.78 -5.01
N GLU A 76 10.14 -7.82 -4.47
CA GLU A 76 9.01 -8.51 -5.07
C GLU A 76 7.72 -8.29 -4.28
N LYS A 77 6.56 -8.57 -4.90
CA LYS A 77 5.25 -8.48 -4.27
C LYS A 77 5.10 -9.60 -3.24
N GLU A 78 4.91 -9.23 -1.97
CA GLU A 78 4.49 -10.17 -0.94
C GLU A 78 2.97 -10.30 -0.93
N ILE A 79 2.27 -9.16 -0.87
CA ILE A 79 0.81 -9.08 -0.99
C ILE A 79 0.49 -8.00 -2.01
N ASP A 80 -0.46 -8.27 -2.90
CA ASP A 80 -0.94 -7.26 -3.84
C ASP A 80 -2.47 -7.32 -3.96
N ILE A 81 -3.14 -6.22 -3.61
CA ILE A 81 -4.58 -6.07 -3.69
C ILE A 81 -4.89 -5.07 -4.79
N SER A 82 -5.50 -5.53 -5.89
CA SER A 82 -5.90 -4.65 -7.00
C SER A 82 -7.41 -4.56 -7.09
N TRP A 83 -7.96 -3.35 -6.92
CA TRP A 83 -9.37 -3.07 -7.18
C TRP A 83 -9.66 -2.95 -8.67
N SER A 84 -8.71 -2.41 -9.45
CA SER A 84 -8.84 -2.28 -10.90
C SER A 84 -8.83 -3.63 -11.61
N GLN A 85 -7.97 -4.56 -11.18
CA GLN A 85 -7.85 -5.89 -11.76
C GLN A 85 -8.64 -6.98 -11.00
N ARG A 86 -9.19 -6.65 -9.83
CA ARG A 86 -10.08 -7.49 -9.02
C ARG A 86 -9.43 -8.79 -8.50
N TYR A 87 -8.24 -8.69 -7.93
CA TYR A 87 -7.57 -9.82 -7.27
C TYR A 87 -6.92 -9.44 -5.94
N VAL A 88 -6.61 -10.47 -5.16
CA VAL A 88 -5.68 -10.43 -4.04
C VAL A 88 -4.62 -11.50 -4.31
N PHE A 89 -3.37 -11.11 -4.41
CA PHE A 89 -2.23 -11.99 -4.61
C PHE A 89 -1.45 -12.11 -3.30
N LEU A 90 -0.98 -13.32 -3.00
CA LEU A 90 -0.05 -13.59 -1.91
C LEU A 90 1.12 -14.41 -2.47
N SER A 91 2.36 -14.00 -2.16
CA SER A 91 3.56 -14.70 -2.62
C SER A 91 3.52 -16.18 -2.26
N TYR A 92 4.04 -17.02 -3.17
CA TYR A 92 3.98 -18.48 -3.13
C TYR A 92 2.58 -19.14 -3.19
N ALA A 93 1.50 -18.42 -2.87
CA ALA A 93 0.13 -18.89 -2.98
C ALA A 93 -0.53 -18.51 -4.32
N GLY A 94 -0.13 -17.38 -4.91
CA GLY A 94 -0.75 -16.82 -6.10
C GLY A 94 -2.01 -16.01 -5.79
N ASP A 95 -2.94 -15.97 -6.75
CA ASP A 95 -4.23 -15.29 -6.59
C ASP A 95 -5.14 -16.05 -5.63
N LEU A 96 -5.59 -15.37 -4.59
CA LEU A 96 -6.43 -15.92 -3.53
C LEU A 96 -7.91 -15.86 -3.89
N PRO A 97 -8.71 -16.86 -3.47
CA PRO A 97 -10.16 -16.75 -3.48
C PRO A 97 -10.66 -15.55 -2.66
N PRO A 98 -11.84 -14.99 -2.97
CA PRO A 98 -12.32 -13.76 -2.32
C PRO A 98 -12.39 -13.81 -0.78
N GLY A 99 -12.76 -14.96 -0.20
CA GLY A 99 -12.84 -15.13 1.27
C GLY A 99 -11.47 -15.03 1.93
N GLU A 100 -10.52 -15.84 1.47
CA GLU A 100 -9.13 -15.84 1.96
C GLU A 100 -8.44 -14.48 1.70
N GLY A 101 -8.69 -13.87 0.53
CA GLY A 101 -8.22 -12.53 0.23
C GLY A 101 -8.72 -11.50 1.24
N CYS A 102 -10.00 -11.56 1.63
CA CYS A 102 -10.57 -10.68 2.65
C CYS A 102 -9.89 -10.85 4.01
N ASP A 103 -9.62 -12.10 4.42
CA ASP A 103 -8.98 -12.39 5.71
C ASP A 103 -7.54 -11.88 5.74
N ILE A 104 -6.78 -12.10 4.65
CA ILE A 104 -5.41 -11.58 4.50
C ILE A 104 -5.41 -10.06 4.54
N PHE A 105 -6.30 -9.40 3.79
CA PHE A 105 -6.37 -7.95 3.78
C PHE A 105 -6.76 -7.36 5.14
N ALA A 106 -7.68 -8.02 5.86
CA ALA A 106 -8.10 -7.59 7.18
C ALA A 106 -6.96 -7.67 8.22
N LEU A 107 -6.12 -8.70 8.13
CA LEU A 107 -4.92 -8.83 8.95
C LEU A 107 -3.87 -7.78 8.56
N TRP A 108 -3.62 -7.63 7.26
CA TRP A 108 -2.62 -6.69 6.73
C TRP A 108 -2.92 -5.26 7.14
N GLN A 109 -4.16 -4.77 6.96
CA GLN A 109 -4.51 -3.38 7.29
C GLN A 109 -4.33 -3.07 8.79
N ARG A 110 -4.58 -4.06 9.67
CA ARG A 110 -4.39 -3.92 11.12
C ARG A 110 -2.91 -3.80 11.46
N ASN A 111 -2.08 -4.63 10.85
CA ASN A 111 -0.63 -4.60 11.08
C ASN A 111 -0.02 -3.31 10.53
N PHE A 112 -0.38 -2.94 9.30
CA PHE A 112 0.07 -1.69 8.67
C PHE A 112 -0.29 -0.46 9.53
N ALA A 113 -1.54 -0.37 9.99
CA ALA A 113 -1.97 0.73 10.86
C ALA A 113 -1.18 0.78 12.17
N HIS A 114 -0.91 -0.38 12.77
CA HIS A 114 -0.09 -0.46 13.98
C HIS A 114 1.36 -0.02 13.73
N TYR A 115 1.98 -0.42 12.62
CA TYR A 115 3.35 -0.03 12.28
C TYR A 115 3.44 1.47 11.95
N HIS A 116 2.44 2.02 11.27
CA HIS A 116 2.33 3.47 11.05
C HIS A 116 2.20 4.23 12.37
N PHE A 117 1.35 3.77 13.30
CA PHE A 117 1.21 4.36 14.63
C PHE A 117 2.52 4.38 15.42
N LEU A 118 3.36 3.34 15.27
CA LEU A 118 4.68 3.25 15.89
C LEU A 118 5.75 4.12 15.18
N ASN A 119 5.38 4.91 14.16
CA ASN A 119 6.27 5.74 13.35
C ASN A 119 7.40 4.95 12.68
N ILE A 120 7.12 3.69 12.30
CA ILE A 120 8.08 2.86 11.56
C ILE A 120 8.35 3.45 10.17
N TYR A 121 7.28 3.90 9.50
CA TYR A 121 7.36 4.35 8.12
C TYR A 121 7.74 5.81 8.00
N THR A 122 8.52 6.12 6.96
CA THR A 122 8.69 7.47 6.40
C THR A 122 7.78 7.60 5.16
N PRO A 123 6.59 8.23 5.26
CA PRO A 123 5.66 8.32 4.16
C PRO A 123 6.14 9.32 3.09
N THR A 124 5.90 9.01 1.82
CA THR A 124 6.10 9.91 0.69
C THR A 124 4.84 9.92 -0.15
N VAL A 125 4.30 11.11 -0.42
CA VAL A 125 3.15 11.30 -1.33
C VAL A 125 3.64 11.89 -2.65
N ILE A 126 3.20 11.27 -3.74
CA ILE A 126 3.48 11.65 -5.13
C ILE A 126 2.13 11.91 -5.82
N TRP A 127 1.99 13.09 -6.41
CA TRP A 127 0.83 13.47 -7.22
C TRP A 127 1.19 13.38 -8.70
N GLU A 128 0.31 12.78 -9.49
CA GLU A 128 0.50 12.59 -10.93
C GLU A 128 -0.53 13.41 -11.70
N SER A 129 -0.02 14.31 -12.57
CA SER A 129 -0.76 15.29 -13.37
C SER A 129 -0.47 15.14 -14.86
#